data_AF-A0A9N8DZ19-F1
#
_entry.id   AF-A0A9N8DZ19-F1
#
_cell.length_a   1.000
_cell.length_b   1.000
_cell.length_c   1.000
_cell.angle_alpha   90.00
_cell.angle_beta   90.00
_cell.angle_gamma   90.00
#
_symmetry.space_group_name_H-M   'P 1'
#
loop_
_entity.id
_entity.type
_entity.pdbx_description
1 polymer ?
#
loop_
_entity_poly.entity_id
_entity_poly.type
_entity_poly.pdbx_seq_one_letter_code
_entity_poly.pdbx_strand_id
1 'polypeptide(L)'
;MKAMMPAFRLKSNFLTIEPGKRGRILLEWIPRSADGRHAFDNTIRFALSVEECGLVLDQLGKNNNVLLTCRVPPSEESSMEDVPDKVLQIIAGQGGMANFKVDFELGGVGGQSAAAHGNPNIV
;
A
#
# COMPACT_ATOMS: atom_id res chain seq x y z
N MET A 1 -6.22 -5.29 -8.06
CA MET A 1 -4.75 -5.47 -8.15
C MET A 1 -4.29 -5.04 -9.53
N LYS A 2 -3.18 -4.31 -9.63
CA LYS A 2 -2.60 -3.83 -10.89
C LYS A 2 -1.10 -4.05 -10.90
N ALA A 3 -0.52 -4.41 -12.04
CA ALA A 3 0.92 -4.41 -12.23
C ALA A 3 1.37 -3.01 -12.68
N MET A 4 2.36 -2.44 -12.00
CA MET A 4 3.04 -1.21 -12.38
C MET A 4 4.34 -1.56 -13.07
N MET A 5 4.47 -1.16 -14.34
CA MET A 5 5.67 -1.44 -15.12
C MET A 5 6.85 -0.57 -14.67
N PRO A 6 8.08 -1.09 -14.71
CA PRO A 6 9.26 -0.26 -14.53
C PRO A 6 9.36 0.78 -15.64
N ALA A 7 9.92 1.94 -15.32
CA ALA A 7 10.35 2.88 -16.33
C ALA A 7 11.79 2.59 -16.75
N PHE A 8 12.09 2.86 -18.01
CA PHE A 8 13.42 2.66 -18.56
C PHE A 8 13.94 3.97 -19.12
N ARG A 9 15.24 4.18 -19.00
CA ARG A 9 15.98 5.27 -19.63
C ARG A 9 17.11 4.73 -20.49
N LEU A 10 17.33 5.39 -21.62
CA LEU A 10 18.53 5.17 -22.43
C LEU A 10 19.71 5.95 -21.82
N LYS A 11 20.83 5.27 -21.64
CA LYS A 11 22.11 5.87 -21.24
C LYS A 11 23.21 5.25 -22.10
N SER A 12 23.86 6.06 -22.94
CA SER A 12 24.94 5.62 -23.84
C SER A 12 24.57 4.39 -24.67
N ASN A 13 23.39 4.39 -25.30
CA ASN A 13 22.83 3.28 -26.08
C ASN A 13 22.49 2.00 -25.30
N PHE A 14 22.56 2.01 -23.96
CA PHE A 14 22.06 0.93 -23.12
C PHE A 14 20.72 1.30 -22.51
N LEU A 15 19.77 0.37 -22.55
CA LEU A 15 18.50 0.49 -21.82
C LEU A 15 18.75 0.12 -20.36
N THR A 16 18.44 1.04 -19.46
CA THR A 16 18.62 0.85 -18.01
C THR A 16 17.32 1.18 -17.29
N ILE A 17 17.05 0.51 -16.16
CA ILE A 17 15.89 0.83 -15.33
C ILE A 17 16.11 2.22 -14.70
N GLU A 18 15.10 3.07 -14.76
CA GLU A 18 15.16 4.38 -14.14
C GLU A 18 15.19 4.23 -12.60
N PRO A 19 16.19 4.82 -11.91
CA PRO A 19 16.26 4.78 -10.45
C PRO A 19 14.96 5.29 -9.82
N GLY A 20 14.43 4.57 -8.82
CA GLY A 20 13.16 4.91 -8.16
C GLY A 20 11.89 4.45 -8.88
N LYS A 21 11.94 4.16 -10.19
CA LYS A 21 10.78 3.68 -10.98
C LYS A 21 10.88 2.19 -11.31
N ARG A 22 11.15 1.38 -10.29
CA ARG A 22 11.07 -0.08 -10.38
C ARG A 22 9.61 -0.53 -10.52
N GLY A 23 9.40 -1.67 -11.16
CA GLY A 23 8.07 -2.28 -11.26
C GLY A 23 7.55 -2.70 -9.88
N ARG A 24 6.23 -2.65 -9.71
CA ARG A 24 5.54 -2.92 -8.43
C ARG A 24 4.20 -3.60 -8.67
N ILE A 25 3.68 -4.29 -7.66
CA ILE A 25 2.27 -4.73 -7.64
C ILE A 25 1.48 -3.77 -6.76
N LEU A 26 0.47 -3.11 -7.34
CA LEU A 26 -0.41 -2.20 -6.64
C LEU A 26 -1.66 -2.93 -6.17
N LEU A 27 -1.85 -2.96 -4.85
CA LEU A 27 -3.06 -3.39 -4.19
C LEU A 27 -3.91 -2.15 -3.89
N GLU A 28 -5.19 -2.21 -4.24
CA GLU A 28 -6.14 -1.10 -4.10
C GLU A 28 -7.39 -1.60 -3.38
N TRP A 29 -7.79 -0.88 -2.33
CA TRP A 29 -9.03 -1.09 -1.58
C TRP A 29 -9.92 0.12 -1.80
N ILE A 30 -11.13 -0.13 -2.27
CA ILE A 30 -12.15 0.91 -2.45
C ILE A 30 -13.22 0.67 -1.39
N PRO A 31 -13.32 1.53 -0.36
CA PRO A 31 -14.31 1.34 0.69
C PRO A 31 -15.73 1.46 0.13
N ARG A 32 -16.67 0.82 0.82
CA ARG A 32 -18.10 1.00 0.57
C ARG A 32 -18.65 2.02 1.54
N SER A 33 -19.39 2.98 1.03
CA SER A 33 -20.18 3.94 1.80
C SER A 33 -21.36 3.24 2.48
N ALA A 34 -21.99 3.91 3.44
CA ALA A 34 -23.15 3.40 4.17
C ALA A 34 -24.35 3.06 3.27
N ASP A 35 -24.46 3.73 2.12
CA ASP A 35 -25.46 3.49 1.07
C ASP A 35 -25.10 2.29 0.16
N GLY A 36 -23.98 1.61 0.42
CA GLY A 36 -23.49 0.47 -0.34
C GLY A 36 -22.72 0.83 -1.62
N ARG A 37 -22.60 2.12 -1.97
CA ARG A 37 -21.82 2.56 -3.14
C ARG A 37 -20.32 2.53 -2.85
N HIS A 38 -19.51 2.44 -3.90
CA HIS A 38 -18.07 2.54 -3.79
C HIS A 38 -17.63 4.01 -3.65
N ALA A 39 -16.90 4.33 -2.58
CA ALA A 39 -16.29 5.64 -2.39
C ALA A 39 -14.91 5.66 -3.05
N PHE A 40 -14.88 5.83 -4.38
CA PHE A 40 -13.65 5.82 -5.17
C PHE A 40 -12.64 6.89 -4.74
N ASP A 41 -13.10 8.02 -4.22
CA ASP A 41 -12.24 9.11 -3.72
C ASP A 41 -11.48 8.70 -2.45
N ASN A 42 -11.95 7.68 -1.73
CA ASN A 42 -11.34 7.16 -0.51
C ASN A 42 -10.52 5.88 -0.77
N THR A 43 -9.96 5.73 -1.97
CA THR A 43 -9.18 4.54 -2.33
C THR A 43 -7.89 4.46 -1.52
N ILE A 44 -7.69 3.34 -0.81
CA ILE A 44 -6.45 3.02 -0.11
C ILE A 44 -5.56 2.21 -1.05
N ARG A 45 -4.28 2.59 -1.14
CA ARG A 45 -3.31 1.93 -2.02
C ARG A 45 -2.07 1.49 -1.24
N PHE A 46 -1.59 0.28 -1.52
CA PHE A 46 -0.34 -0.29 -1.03
C PHE A 46 0.43 -0.90 -2.20
N ALA A 47 1.68 -0.49 -2.41
CA ALA A 47 2.49 -0.93 -3.54
C ALA A 47 3.60 -1.87 -3.06
N LEU A 48 3.52 -3.13 -3.48
CA LEU A 48 4.53 -4.14 -3.20
C LEU A 48 5.69 -4.01 -4.18
N SER A 49 6.90 -3.94 -3.64
CA SER A 49 8.16 -4.16 -4.35
C SER A 49 8.31 -5.62 -4.80
N VAL A 50 9.31 -5.89 -5.64
CA VAL A 50 9.60 -7.25 -6.10
C VAL A 50 10.04 -8.13 -4.93
N GLU A 51 10.83 -7.56 -4.02
CA GLU A 51 11.34 -8.19 -2.83
C GLU A 51 10.20 -8.57 -1.86
N GLU A 52 9.24 -7.66 -1.65
CA GLU A 52 8.04 -7.93 -0.84
C GLU A 52 7.14 -8.98 -1.49
N CYS A 53 6.95 -8.95 -2.81
CA CYS A 53 6.23 -10.01 -3.51
C CYS A 53 6.88 -11.38 -3.29
N GLY A 54 8.21 -11.46 -3.39
CA GLY A 54 8.96 -12.69 -3.11
C GLY A 54 8.76 -13.18 -1.68
N LEU A 55 8.84 -12.26 -0.70
CA LEU A 55 8.60 -12.56 0.71
C LEU A 55 7.19 -13.12 0.93
N VAL A 56 6.17 -12.49 0.33
CA VAL A 56 4.77 -12.93 0.46
C VAL A 56 4.59 -14.35 -0.08
N LEU A 57 5.12 -14.64 -1.27
CA LEU A 57 5.01 -15.98 -1.87
C LEU A 57 5.72 -17.05 -1.04
N ASP A 58 6.91 -16.74 -0.52
CA ASP A 58 7.67 -17.67 0.33
C ASP A 58 6.98 -17.97 1.66
N GLN A 59 6.47 -16.93 2.33
CA GLN A 59 5.86 -17.08 3.66
C GLN A 59 4.47 -17.72 3.61
N LEU A 60 3.63 -17.32 2.65
CA LEU A 60 2.30 -17.92 2.51
C LEU A 60 2.37 -19.40 2.13
N GLY A 61 3.36 -19.81 1.33
CA GLY A 61 3.60 -21.22 1.02
C GLY A 61 3.95 -22.07 2.26
N LYS A 62 4.45 -21.44 3.32
CA LYS A 62 4.75 -22.06 4.62
C LYS A 62 3.63 -21.88 5.63
N ASN A 63 2.47 -21.36 5.21
CA ASN A 63 1.33 -21.02 6.06
C ASN A 63 1.68 -19.98 7.16
N ASN A 64 2.65 -19.10 6.89
CA ASN A 64 3.01 -17.99 7.76
C ASN A 64 2.27 -16.71 7.35
N ASN A 65 1.94 -15.88 8.34
CA ASN A 65 1.41 -14.54 8.10
C ASN A 65 2.55 -13.57 7.75
N VAL A 66 2.22 -12.52 6.99
CA VAL A 66 3.17 -11.48 6.60
C VAL A 66 2.65 -10.12 7.04
N LEU A 67 3.53 -9.30 7.61
CA LEU A 67 3.27 -7.92 7.99
C LEU A 67 4.28 -7.03 7.25
N LEU A 68 3.77 -6.07 6.49
CA LEU A 68 4.58 -5.11 5.73
C LEU A 68 4.21 -3.69 6.14
N THR A 69 5.22 -2.86 6.37
CA THR A 69 5.02 -1.44 6.72
C THR A 69 5.60 -0.57 5.61
N CYS A 70 4.82 0.40 5.15
CA CYS A 70 5.22 1.35 4.13
C CYS A 70 5.03 2.77 4.66
N ARG A 71 6.15 3.47 4.82
CA ARG A 71 6.13 4.89 5.18
C ARG A 71 5.55 5.70 4.03
N VAL A 72 4.52 6.47 4.31
CA VAL A 72 4.01 7.44 3.36
C VAL A 72 4.94 8.65 3.44
N PRO A 73 5.62 9.05 2.35
CA PRO A 73 6.42 10.26 2.38
C PRO A 73 5.51 11.45 2.71
N PRO A 74 5.98 12.39 3.55
CA PRO A 74 5.20 13.58 3.89
C PRO A 74 4.88 14.38 2.62
N SER A 75 3.68 14.97 2.55
CA SER A 75 3.43 16.07 1.62
C SER A 75 4.17 17.32 2.11
N GLU A 76 4.45 18.26 1.20
CA GLU A 76 5.14 19.52 1.53
C GLU A 76 4.44 20.35 2.63
N GLU A 77 3.17 20.06 2.90
CA GLU A 77 2.33 20.71 3.91
C GLU A 77 2.24 19.95 5.25
N SER A 78 2.83 18.75 5.35
CA SER A 78 2.76 17.89 6.54
C SER A 78 4.13 17.72 7.20
N SER A 79 4.18 17.83 8.52
CA SER A 79 5.37 17.44 9.27
C SER A 79 5.59 15.92 9.14
N MET A 80 6.85 15.46 9.10
CA MET A 80 7.16 14.01 9.01
C MET A 80 6.59 13.21 10.19
N GLU A 81 6.31 13.85 11.32
CA GLU A 81 5.92 13.20 12.56
C GLU A 81 4.43 12.85 12.61
N ASP A 82 3.60 13.47 11.75
CA ASP A 82 2.14 13.34 11.80
C ASP A 82 1.55 12.39 10.76
N VAL A 83 2.36 11.84 9.85
CA VAL A 83 1.87 10.97 8.78
C VAL A 83 1.93 9.51 9.23
N PRO A 84 0.78 8.82 9.38
CA PRO A 84 0.79 7.43 9.79
C PRO A 84 1.37 6.52 8.71
N ASP A 85 2.12 5.52 9.15
CA ASP A 85 2.62 4.44 8.31
C ASP A 85 1.46 3.57 7.83
N LYS A 86 1.51 3.10 6.58
CA LYS A 86 0.56 2.09 6.10
C LYS A 86 1.06 0.72 6.51
N VAL A 87 0.16 -0.09 7.05
CA VAL A 87 0.45 -1.47 7.45
C VAL A 87 -0.40 -2.42 6.62
N LEU A 88 0.24 -3.36 5.93
CA LEU A 88 -0.41 -4.44 5.20
C LEU A 88 -0.19 -5.75 5.95
N GLN A 89 -1.28 -6.34 6.43
CA GLN A 89 -1.30 -7.68 7.01
C GLN A 89 -1.87 -8.67 6.01
N ILE A 90 -1.12 -9.74 5.75
CA ILE A 90 -1.51 -10.84 4.87
C ILE A 90 -1.54 -12.10 5.72
N ILE A 91 -2.73 -12.67 5.89
CA ILE A 91 -2.99 -13.80 6.78
C ILE A 91 -3.19 -15.04 5.92
N ALA A 92 -2.38 -16.08 6.15
CA ALA A 92 -2.54 -17.35 5.47
C ALA A 92 -3.86 -18.02 5.89
N GLY A 93 -4.62 -18.49 4.90
CA GLY A 93 -5.88 -19.20 5.07
C GLY A 93 -5.76 -20.66 4.62
N GLN A 94 -6.77 -21.45 4.97
CA GLN A 94 -6.83 -22.84 4.50
C GLN A 94 -7.11 -22.90 2.99
N GLY A 95 -6.67 -24.00 2.36
CA GLY A 95 -6.94 -24.25 0.94
C GLY A 95 -6.18 -23.32 -0.03
N GLY A 96 -5.03 -22.78 0.37
CA GLY A 96 -4.25 -21.87 -0.47
C GLY A 96 -4.84 -20.46 -0.56
N MET A 97 -5.78 -20.11 0.33
CA MET A 97 -6.37 -18.79 0.42
C MET A 97 -5.47 -17.84 1.23
N ALA A 98 -5.60 -16.54 1.00
CA ALA A 98 -4.98 -15.51 1.83
C ALA A 98 -5.95 -14.35 2.06
N ASN A 99 -5.96 -13.81 3.26
CA ASN A 99 -6.74 -12.61 3.62
C ASN A 99 -5.82 -11.40 3.70
N PHE A 100 -6.23 -10.31 3.06
CA PHE A 100 -5.45 -9.08 3.01
C PHE A 100 -6.16 -7.98 3.79
N LYS A 101 -5.46 -7.35 4.73
CA LYS A 101 -5.95 -6.21 5.52
C LYS A 101 -4.95 -5.07 5.42
N VAL A 102 -5.44 -3.87 5.17
CA VAL A 102 -4.63 -2.65 5.18
C VAL A 102 -5.12 -1.75 6.32
N ASP A 103 -4.18 -1.21 7.08
CA ASP A 103 -4.43 -0.30 8.19
C ASP A 103 -3.39 0.82 8.19
N PHE A 104 -3.51 1.75 9.15
CA PHE A 104 -2.59 2.85 9.39
C PHE A 104 -2.09 2.79 10.82
N GLU A 105 -0.83 3.14 11.06
CA GLU A 105 -0.20 3.12 12.37
C GLU A 105 0.60 4.41 12.59
N LEU A 106 0.44 5.03 13.74
CA LEU A 106 1.25 6.18 14.16
C LEU A 106 1.88 5.87 15.52
N GLY A 107 3.21 5.74 15.55
CA GLY A 107 3.96 5.55 16.80
C GLY A 107 3.59 4.31 17.62
N GLY A 108 3.22 3.19 17.00
CA GLY A 108 2.82 1.97 17.72
C GLY A 108 1.33 1.84 17.99
N VAL A 109 0.53 2.84 17.61
CA VAL A 109 -0.92 2.90 17.89
C VAL A 109 -1.68 2.99 16.57
N GLY A 110 -2.86 2.36 16.51
CA GLY A 110 -3.74 2.44 15.34
C GLY A 110 -4.01 3.89 14.95
N GLY A 111 -3.70 4.22 13.69
CA GLY A 111 -3.85 5.55 13.11
C GLY A 111 -5.07 5.64 12.21
N GLN A 112 -5.48 6.85 11.88
CA GLN A 112 -6.50 7.10 10.84
C GLN A 112 -5.81 7.58 9.56
N SER A 113 -6.35 7.20 8.39
CA SER A 113 -5.80 7.68 7.12
C SER A 113 -5.85 9.21 7.04
N ALA A 114 -4.78 9.85 6.55
CA ALA A 114 -4.73 11.32 6.37
C ALA A 114 -5.87 11.88 5.49
N ALA A 115 -6.46 11.07 4.61
CA ALA A 115 -7.64 11.45 3.80
C ALA A 115 -8.90 11.76 4.63
N ALA A 116 -8.94 11.38 5.91
CA ALA A 116 -10.02 11.73 6.83
C ALA A 116 -9.94 13.18 7.35
N HIS A 117 -8.89 13.95 7.00
CA HIS A 117 -8.80 15.40 7.26
C HIS A 117 -9.45 16.26 6.16
N GLY A 118 -10.37 15.69 5.38
CA GLY A 118 -11.30 16.45 4.55
C GLY A 118 -12.43 17.07 5.39
N ASN A 119 -12.14 18.19 6.04
CA ASN A 119 -13.07 19.23 6.52
C ASN A 119 -14.32 18.78 7.33
N PRO A 120 -14.36 18.95 8.67
CA PRO A 120 -15.54 18.64 9.50
C PRO A 120 -16.71 19.63 9.36
N ASN A 121 -16.71 20.54 8.37
CA ASN A 121 -17.77 21.52 8.16
C ASN A 121 -18.40 21.40 6.77
N ILE A 122 -19.36 20.49 6.62
CA ILE A 122 -20.51 20.69 5.73
C ILE A 122 -21.76 20.16 6.46
N VAL A 123 -22.59 21.11 6.91
CA VAL A 123 -24.01 20.94 7.22
C VAL A 123 -24.79 20.83 5.91
#